data_AF-A0A822GRZ2-F1
#
_entry.id   AF-A0A822GRZ2-F1
#
_cell.length_a   1.000
_cell.length_b   1.000
_cell.length_c   1.000
_cell.angle_alpha   90.00
_cell.angle_beta   90.00
_cell.angle_gamma   90.00
#
_symmetry.space_group_name_H-M   'P 1'
#
loop_
_entity.id
_entity.type
_entity.pdbx_description
1 polymer ?
#
loop_
_entity_poly.entity_id
_entity_poly.type
_entity_poly.pdbx_seq_one_letter_code
_entity_poly.pdbx_strand_id
1 'polypeptide(L)'
;MAWRKLPREMRNRITDYYEHRYQGKIFDEDNILKELSERLRLDVVNYNCRSLVSSVPFFSNADPNFVSDVVTKLRFEVFQPGDQIIYEGTIGDKMYFIQ
;
A
#
# COMPACT_ATOMS: atom_id res chain seq x y z
N MET A 1 -21.58 5.67 8.89
CA MET A 1 -21.57 4.36 9.57
C MET A 1 -22.78 4.09 10.49
N ALA A 2 -23.50 5.12 10.98
CA ALA A 2 -24.69 4.91 11.83
C ALA A 2 -25.89 4.28 11.09
N TRP A 3 -26.01 4.51 9.78
CA TRP A 3 -27.13 4.04 8.97
C TRP A 3 -27.18 2.52 8.77
N ARG A 4 -26.04 1.82 8.89
CA ARG A 4 -25.95 0.36 8.78
C ARG A 4 -25.93 -0.36 10.13
N LYS A 5 -26.15 0.36 11.25
CA LYS A 5 -26.14 -0.18 12.63
C LYS A 5 -24.92 -1.07 12.94
N LEU A 6 -23.73 -0.71 12.45
CA LEU A 6 -22.51 -1.47 12.71
C LEU A 6 -22.20 -1.51 14.22
N PRO A 7 -21.66 -2.63 14.74
CA PRO A 7 -21.20 -2.71 16.13
C PRO A 7 -20.23 -1.57 16.47
N ARG A 8 -20.22 -1.14 17.73
CA ARG A 8 -19.33 -0.04 18.17
C ARG A 8 -17.86 -0.38 17.95
N GLU A 9 -17.48 -1.62 18.23
CA GLU A 9 -16.12 -2.11 18.02
C GLU A 9 -15.68 -2.00 16.55
N MET A 10 -16.54 -2.44 15.61
CA MET A 10 -16.27 -2.31 14.18
C MET A 10 -16.15 -0.85 13.75
N ARG A 11 -16.96 0.04 14.30
CA ARG A 11 -16.85 1.49 14.03
C ARG A 11 -15.51 2.05 14.52
N ASN A 12 -15.09 1.70 15.72
CA ASN A 12 -13.79 2.11 16.26
C ASN A 12 -12.65 1.60 15.37
N ARG A 13 -12.66 0.31 15.02
CA ARG A 13 -11.67 -0.27 14.12
C ARG A 13 -11.57 0.46 12.78
N ILE A 14 -12.71 0.80 12.17
CA ILE A 14 -12.71 1.57 10.92
C ILE A 14 -12.13 2.96 11.15
N THR A 15 -12.50 3.66 12.22
CA THR A 15 -11.94 4.98 12.54
C THR A 15 -10.43 4.91 12.71
N ASP A 16 -9.93 3.96 13.50
CA ASP A 16 -8.50 3.75 13.73
C ASP A 16 -7.78 3.43 12.41
N TYR A 17 -8.37 2.61 11.54
CA TYR A 17 -7.81 2.31 10.23
C TYR A 17 -7.63 3.57 9.38
N TYR A 18 -8.66 4.42 9.27
CA TYR A 18 -8.58 5.65 8.49
C TYR A 18 -7.58 6.65 9.09
N GLU A 19 -7.49 6.74 10.42
CA GLU A 19 -6.52 7.59 11.09
C GLU A 19 -5.08 7.15 10.77
N HIS A 20 -4.78 5.85 10.81
CA HIS A 20 -3.45 5.33 10.46
C HIS A 20 -3.16 5.43 8.95
N ARG A 21 -4.14 5.13 8.08
CA ARG A 21 -3.97 5.11 6.62
C ARG A 21 -3.77 6.49 6.01
N TYR A 22 -4.43 7.51 6.58
CA TYR A 22 -4.49 8.85 5.99
C TYR A 22 -3.86 9.93 6.88
N GLN A 23 -3.58 9.66 8.16
CA GLN A 23 -2.96 10.60 9.10
C GLN A 23 -3.64 11.99 9.08
N GLY A 24 -4.99 11.99 8.99
CA GLY A 24 -5.80 13.21 8.91
C GLY A 24 -5.82 13.90 7.55
N LYS A 25 -5.15 13.36 6.52
CA LYS A 25 -5.11 13.91 5.16
C LYS A 25 -5.91 13.05 4.20
N ILE A 26 -7.01 13.58 3.67
CA ILE A 26 -7.80 12.89 2.65
C ILE A 26 -7.29 13.31 1.28
N PHE A 27 -6.70 12.37 0.54
CA PHE A 27 -6.31 12.56 -0.84
C PHE A 27 -6.44 11.25 -1.62
N ASP A 28 -6.74 11.38 -2.90
CA ASP A 28 -6.83 10.26 -3.84
C ASP A 28 -5.49 10.14 -4.56
N GLU A 29 -4.61 9.31 -4.00
CA GLU A 29 -3.26 9.11 -4.51
C GLU A 29 -3.25 8.60 -5.95
N ASP A 30 -4.17 7.70 -6.31
CA ASP A 30 -4.26 7.15 -7.66
C ASP A 30 -4.64 8.24 -8.67
N ASN A 31 -5.56 9.13 -8.33
CA ASN A 31 -5.93 10.24 -9.22
C ASN A 31 -4.81 11.30 -9.30
N ILE A 32 -4.19 11.65 -8.17
CA ILE A 32 -3.05 12.58 -8.15
C ILE A 32 -1.93 12.06 -9.04
N LEU A 33 -1.54 10.79 -8.91
CA LEU A 33 -0.49 10.19 -9.72
C LEU A 33 -0.85 10.13 -11.21
N LYS A 34 -2.13 10.00 -11.58
CA LYS A 34 -2.59 10.01 -12.98
C LYS A 34 -2.52 11.40 -13.63
N GLU A 35 -2.62 12.47 -12.85
CA GLU A 35 -2.50 13.84 -13.35
C GLU A 35 -1.04 14.25 -13.61
N LEU A 36 -0.07 13.56 -13.00
CA LEU A 36 1.35 13.81 -13.22
C LEU A 36 1.79 13.32 -14.61
N SER A 37 2.82 13.98 -15.16
CA SER A 37 3.51 13.47 -16.34
C SER A 37 4.16 12.11 -16.01
N GLU A 38 4.33 11.27 -17.04
CA GLU A 38 4.87 9.92 -16.86
C GLU A 38 6.21 9.91 -16.11
N ARG A 39 7.12 10.81 -16.46
CA ARG A 39 8.44 10.95 -15.80
C ARG A 39 8.29 11.32 -14.33
N LEU A 40 7.44 12.31 -14.02
CA LEU A 40 7.26 12.76 -12.64
C LEU A 40 6.59 11.69 -11.77
N ARG A 41 5.64 10.94 -12.33
CA ARG A 41 5.02 9.79 -11.65
C ARG A 41 6.06 8.72 -11.32
N LEU A 42 6.93 8.38 -12.26
CA LEU A 42 8.02 7.42 -12.04
C LEU A 42 8.97 7.90 -10.95
N ASP A 43 9.35 9.17 -10.96
CA ASP A 43 10.24 9.75 -9.94
C ASP A 43 9.62 9.67 -8.53
N VAL A 44 8.34 10.03 -8.39
CA VAL A 44 7.62 9.96 -7.10
C VAL A 44 7.55 8.52 -6.60
N VAL A 45 7.18 7.59 -7.46
CA VAL A 45 7.02 6.17 -7.12
C VAL A 45 8.36 5.55 -6.71
N ASN A 46 9.42 5.78 -7.48
CA ASN A 46 10.77 5.31 -7.15
C ASN A 46 11.28 5.93 -5.85
N TYR A 47 11.01 7.20 -5.60
CA TYR A 47 11.40 7.86 -4.36
C TYR A 47 10.70 7.25 -3.13
N ASN A 48 9.39 7.03 -3.21
CA ASN A 48 8.61 6.46 -2.11
C ASN A 48 9.05 5.03 -1.78
N CYS A 49 9.35 4.23 -2.80
CA CYS A 49 9.72 2.82 -2.61
C CYS A 49 11.23 2.58 -2.44
N ARG A 50 12.08 3.62 -2.45
CA ARG A 50 13.54 3.45 -2.31
C ARG A 50 13.94 2.63 -1.07
N SER A 51 13.26 2.87 0.05
CA SER A 51 13.53 2.18 1.31
C SER A 51 13.19 0.69 1.19
N LEU A 52 12.07 0.39 0.54
CA LEU A 52 11.60 -0.97 0.27
C LEU A 52 12.57 -1.71 -0.64
N VAL A 53 12.98 -1.08 -1.75
CA VAL A 53 13.93 -1.65 -2.71
C VAL A 53 15.28 -1.93 -2.04
N SER A 54 15.74 -1.05 -1.15
CA SER A 54 16.99 -1.26 -0.41
C SER A 54 16.90 -2.32 0.69
N SER A 55 15.73 -2.50 1.30
CA SER A 55 15.57 -3.42 2.45
C SER A 55 15.26 -4.86 2.02
N VAL A 56 14.69 -5.05 0.83
CA VAL A 56 14.24 -6.36 0.35
C VAL A 56 15.35 -7.01 -0.51
N PRO A 57 15.96 -8.12 -0.06
CA PRO A 57 17.06 -8.78 -0.79
C PRO A 57 16.67 -9.28 -2.19
N PHE A 58 15.38 -9.52 -2.44
CA PHE A 58 14.85 -9.91 -3.74
C PHE A 58 15.19 -8.89 -4.84
N PHE A 59 15.31 -7.61 -4.51
CA PHE A 59 15.63 -6.55 -5.48
C PHE A 59 17.13 -6.22 -5.58
N SER A 60 17.98 -6.68 -4.66
CA SER A 60 19.37 -6.21 -4.55
C SER A 60 20.25 -6.49 -5.77
N ASN A 61 19.96 -7.56 -6.51
CA ASN A 61 20.69 -7.94 -7.73
C ASN A 61 19.79 -7.96 -8.98
N ALA A 62 18.61 -7.35 -8.89
CA ALA A 62 17.66 -7.34 -9.98
C ALA A 62 17.98 -6.22 -10.99
N ASP A 63 17.55 -6.40 -12.24
CA ASP A 63 17.69 -5.37 -13.27
C ASP A 63 16.94 -4.09 -12.85
N PRO A 64 17.55 -2.89 -12.97
CA PRO A 64 16.90 -1.64 -12.58
C PRO A 64 15.55 -1.38 -13.28
N ASN A 65 15.39 -1.81 -14.54
CA ASN A 65 14.12 -1.66 -15.25
C ASN A 65 13.07 -2.62 -14.66
N PHE A 66 13.47 -3.86 -14.33
CA PHE A 66 12.58 -4.79 -13.63
C PHE A 66 12.13 -4.22 -12.27
N VAL A 67 13.05 -3.64 -11.50
CA VAL A 67 12.70 -3.00 -10.22
C VAL A 67 11.71 -1.87 -10.45
N SER A 68 11.96 -0.98 -11.41
CA SER A 68 11.03 0.10 -11.77
C SER A 68 9.65 -0.44 -12.19
N ASP A 69 9.61 -1.49 -13.00
CA ASP A 69 8.36 -2.13 -13.44
C ASP A 69 7.58 -2.72 -12.27
N VAL A 70 8.25 -3.38 -11.32
CA VAL A 70 7.60 -3.93 -10.12
C VAL A 70 7.08 -2.79 -9.23
N VAL A 71 7.92 -1.80 -8.95
CA VAL A 71 7.60 -0.69 -8.04
C VAL A 71 6.39 0.11 -8.55
N THR A 72 6.27 0.32 -9.86
CA THR A 72 5.09 1.00 -10.47
C THR A 72 3.79 0.22 -10.37
N LYS A 73 3.82 -1.07 -10.03
CA LYS A 73 2.64 -1.91 -9.82
C LYS A 73 2.30 -2.12 -8.35
N LEU A 74 3.17 -1.69 -7.43
CA LEU A 74 2.92 -1.78 -6.00
C LEU A 74 1.70 -0.93 -5.60
N ARG A 75 0.96 -1.43 -4.62
CA ARG A 75 -0.15 -0.70 -4.00
C ARG A 75 0.09 -0.64 -2.50
N PHE A 76 -0.07 0.56 -1.96
CA PHE A 76 0.06 0.77 -0.52
C PHE A 76 -1.21 0.29 0.19
N GLU A 77 -1.07 -0.76 1.00
CA GLU A 77 -2.11 -1.32 1.86
C GLU A 77 -1.70 -1.17 3.33
N VAL A 78 -2.67 -0.92 4.22
CA VAL A 78 -2.46 -0.84 5.67
C VAL A 78 -3.28 -1.95 6.32
N PHE A 79 -2.74 -2.58 7.35
CA PHE A 79 -3.42 -3.62 8.11
C PHE A 79 -3.37 -3.28 9.60
N GLN A 80 -4.42 -3.62 10.34
CA GLN A 80 -4.46 -3.38 11.77
C GLN A 80 -3.82 -4.56 12.53
N PRO A 81 -3.29 -4.33 13.74
CA PRO A 81 -2.86 -5.42 14.60
C PRO A 81 -3.97 -6.47 14.79
N GLY A 82 -3.63 -7.74 14.59
CA GLY A 82 -4.58 -8.86 14.68
C GLY A 82 -5.29 -9.19 13.37
N ASP A 83 -5.11 -8.42 12.30
CA ASP A 83 -5.62 -8.79 10.98
C ASP A 83 -4.81 -9.95 10.38
N GLN A 84 -5.52 -10.98 9.92
CA GLN A 84 -4.92 -12.09 9.20
C GLN A 84 -4.88 -11.76 7.70
N ILE A 85 -3.68 -11.47 7.19
CA ILE A 85 -3.45 -11.03 5.80
C ILE A 85 -3.46 -12.21 4.82
N ILE A 86 -2.87 -13.35 5.21
CA ILE A 86 -2.77 -14.56 4.41
C ILE A 86 -3.35 -15.73 5.19
N TYR A 87 -4.14 -16.58 4.52
CA TYR A 87 -4.76 -17.76 5.11
C TYR A 87 -4.12 -19.03 4.55
N GLU A 88 -3.71 -19.93 5.45
CA GLU A 88 -3.22 -21.24 5.08
C GLU A 88 -4.30 -22.02 4.30
N GLY A 89 -3.89 -22.75 3.26
CA GLY A 89 -4.81 -23.53 2.42
C GLY A 89 -5.58 -22.72 1.39
N THR A 90 -5.32 -21.41 1.27
CA THR A 90 -5.89 -20.56 0.21
C THR A 90 -4.90 -20.33 -0.93
N ILE A 91 -5.42 -20.10 -2.14
CA ILE A 91 -4.61 -19.74 -3.30
C ILE A 91 -4.24 -18.26 -3.17
N GLY A 92 -2.93 -17.96 -3.16
CA GLY A 92 -2.42 -16.59 -3.15
C GLY A 92 -2.47 -15.97 -4.54
N ASP A 93 -3.07 -14.78 -4.65
CA ASP A 93 -3.15 -13.96 -5.86
C ASP A 93 -2.32 -12.67 -5.77
N LYS A 94 -1.70 -12.42 -4.60
CA LYS A 94 -0.91 -11.23 -4.29
C LYS A 94 0.38 -11.58 -3.54
N MET A 95 1.36 -10.70 -3.69
CA MET A 95 2.60 -10.68 -2.90
C MET A 95 2.65 -9.38 -2.10
N TYR A 96 3.14 -9.47 -0.86
CA TYR A 96 3.24 -8.33 0.06
C TYR A 96 4.71 -8.06 0.38
N PHE A 97 5.07 -6.78 0.40
CA PHE A 97 6.37 -6.31 0.88
C PHE A 97 6.12 -5.39 2.08
N ILE A 98 6.91 -5.57 3.14
CA ILE A 98 6.77 -4.82 4.38
C ILE A 98 7.70 -3.61 4.33
N GLN A 99 7.14 -2.43 4.58
CA GLN A 99 7.86 -1.15 4.65
C GLN A 99 8.18 -0.76 6.09
#